data_AF-A0AA38KXQ2-F1
#
_entry.id   AF-A0AA38KXQ2-F1
#
_cell.length_a   1.000
_cell.length_b   1.000
_cell.length_c   1.000
_cell.angle_alpha   90.00
_cell.angle_beta   90.00
_cell.angle_gamma   90.00
#
_symmetry.space_group_name_H-M   'P 1'
#
loop_
_entity.id
_entity.type
_entity.pdbx_description
1 polymer ?
#
loop_
_entity_poly.entity_id
_entity_poly.type
_entity_poly.pdbx_seq_one_letter_code
_entity_poly.pdbx_strand_id
1 'polypeptide(L)'
;ASGWSDLCASSGIGDLSTQYLCLNMGQDGWGYALSTAADACVQQNVADEMISFAKLPGILNSDDMISYAISYRQLPRQAVSVSGVVPSTLYCTFPPVNPELSGIVNAQPTGVSPGLFGSPSVPVVPFGSDGTCPYGSSPDASTCVCT
;
A
#
# COMPACT_ATOMS: atom_id res chain seq x y z
N ALA A 1 -11.64 -2.80 14.60
CA ALA A 1 -10.38 -2.02 14.54
C ALA A 1 -10.74 -0.55 14.58
N SER A 2 -10.03 0.25 15.35
CA SER A 2 -10.06 1.72 15.27
C SER A 2 -9.60 2.16 13.88
N GLY A 3 -10.27 3.14 13.28
CA GLY A 3 -9.84 3.70 11.99
C GLY A 3 -8.62 4.61 12.17
N TRP A 4 -7.92 4.93 11.07
CA TRP A 4 -6.79 5.88 11.11
C TRP A 4 -7.16 7.22 11.78
N SER A 5 -8.36 7.73 11.52
CA SER A 5 -8.85 8.97 12.15
C SER A 5 -8.96 8.86 13.68
N ASP A 6 -9.32 7.70 14.22
CA ASP A 6 -9.41 7.48 15.68
C ASP A 6 -8.01 7.43 16.30
N LEU A 7 -7.04 6.83 15.58
CA LEU A 7 -5.64 6.83 15.98
C LEU A 7 -5.08 8.25 15.98
N CYS A 8 -5.37 9.06 14.95
CA CYS A 8 -5.01 10.47 14.93
C CYS A 8 -5.58 11.23 16.13
N ALA A 9 -6.86 11.02 16.47
CA ALA A 9 -7.50 11.68 17.61
C ALA A 9 -6.91 11.28 18.97
N SER A 10 -6.45 10.03 19.10
CA SER A 10 -5.86 9.48 20.33
C SER A 10 -4.32 9.61 20.40
N SER A 11 -3.70 10.23 19.40
CA SER A 11 -2.24 10.34 19.28
C SER A 11 -1.57 11.21 20.34
N GLY A 12 -2.33 12.05 21.05
CA GLY A 12 -1.78 13.03 21.99
C GLY A 12 -1.20 14.28 21.34
N ILE A 13 -1.36 14.44 20.02
CA ILE A 13 -0.99 15.66 19.30
C ILE A 13 -1.85 16.83 19.79
N GLY A 14 -1.20 17.88 20.28
CA GLY A 14 -1.84 19.15 20.61
C GLY A 14 -1.75 20.22 19.53
N ASP A 15 -0.92 20.01 18.50
CA ASP A 15 -0.73 20.96 17.40
C ASP A 15 -1.70 20.68 16.24
N LEU A 16 -2.46 21.70 15.84
CA LEU A 16 -3.45 21.58 14.78
C LEU A 16 -2.83 21.22 13.43
N SER A 17 -1.65 21.75 13.10
CA SER A 17 -1.03 21.49 11.80
C SER A 17 -0.64 20.02 11.65
N THR A 18 -0.07 19.44 12.70
CA THR A 18 0.31 18.03 12.78
C THR A 18 -0.92 17.13 12.79
N GLN A 19 -2.01 17.56 13.46
CA GLN A 19 -3.28 16.84 13.41
C GLN A 19 -3.88 16.80 12.00
N TYR A 20 -3.83 17.91 11.25
CA TYR A 20 -4.28 17.94 9.85
C TYR A 20 -3.43 17.04 8.95
N LEU A 21 -2.11 17.02 9.13
CA LEU A 21 -1.23 16.09 8.41
C LEU A 21 -1.64 14.64 8.67
N CYS A 22 -1.93 14.28 9.92
CA CYS A 22 -2.42 12.95 10.28
C CYS A 22 -3.67 12.56 9.48
N LEU A 23 -4.67 13.43 9.49
CA LEU A 23 -5.96 13.16 8.84
C LEU A 23 -5.84 13.10 7.31
N ASN A 24 -5.00 13.94 6.71
CA ASN A 24 -4.78 13.97 5.27
C ASN A 24 -4.20 12.65 4.75
N MET A 25 -3.23 12.05 5.45
CA MET A 25 -2.71 10.71 5.06
C MET A 25 -3.82 9.65 5.02
N GLY A 26 -4.81 9.73 5.92
CA GLY A 26 -5.97 8.86 5.88
C GLY A 26 -6.83 9.08 4.63
N GLN A 27 -7.04 10.34 4.24
CA GLN A 27 -7.77 10.68 3.01
C GLN A 27 -7.02 10.22 1.76
N ASP A 28 -5.71 10.44 1.68
CA ASP A 28 -4.89 9.99 0.56
C ASP A 28 -4.87 8.46 0.47
N GLY A 29 -4.74 7.80 1.62
CA GLY A 29 -4.70 6.36 1.73
C GLY A 29 -5.97 5.67 1.26
N TRP A 30 -7.12 6.07 1.82
CA TRP A 30 -8.42 5.44 1.53
C TRP A 30 -9.13 6.03 0.30
N GLY A 31 -8.87 7.29 -0.02
CA GLY A 31 -9.49 8.01 -1.13
C GLY A 31 -8.81 7.78 -2.47
N TYR A 32 -7.50 7.57 -2.50
CA TYR A 32 -6.75 7.46 -3.76
C TYR A 32 -5.83 6.25 -3.84
N ALA A 33 -4.98 6.01 -2.85
CA ALA A 33 -3.88 5.05 -2.96
C ALA A 33 -4.31 3.58 -3.16
N LEU A 34 -5.50 3.21 -2.67
CA LEU A 34 -6.12 1.90 -2.93
C LEU A 34 -6.94 1.84 -4.23
N SER A 35 -7.07 2.94 -4.97
CA SER A 35 -7.88 2.98 -6.19
C SER A 35 -7.17 2.32 -7.38
N THR A 36 -7.95 2.05 -8.43
CA THR A 36 -7.45 1.53 -9.71
C THR A 36 -6.57 2.55 -10.45
N ALA A 37 -6.76 3.84 -10.18
CA ALA A 37 -6.05 4.93 -10.86
C ALA A 37 -4.71 5.28 -10.22
N ALA A 38 -4.42 4.78 -9.02
CA ALA A 38 -3.15 5.01 -8.36
C ALA A 38 -2.01 4.22 -9.01
N ASP A 39 -0.80 4.79 -8.99
CA ASP A 39 0.40 4.07 -9.36
C ASP A 39 0.78 3.03 -8.29
N ALA A 40 1.56 2.02 -8.68
CA ALA A 40 1.85 0.85 -7.84
C ALA A 40 2.51 1.17 -6.49
N CYS A 41 3.27 2.26 -6.41
CA CYS A 41 3.98 2.66 -5.20
C CYS A 41 3.20 3.59 -4.28
N VAL A 42 2.07 4.16 -4.71
CA VAL A 42 1.35 5.17 -3.91
C VAL A 42 0.90 4.60 -2.57
N GLN A 43 0.37 3.37 -2.53
CA GLN A 43 -0.01 2.71 -1.28
C GLN A 43 1.18 2.50 -0.32
N GLN A 44 2.36 2.18 -0.86
CA GLN A 44 3.57 2.03 -0.04
C GLN A 44 4.01 3.37 0.53
N ASN A 45 4.03 4.42 -0.29
CA ASN A 45 4.41 5.76 0.13
C ASN A 45 3.51 6.27 1.26
N VAL A 46 2.18 6.08 1.14
CA VAL A 46 1.25 6.45 2.21
C VAL A 46 1.51 5.65 3.50
N ALA A 47 1.75 4.34 3.40
CA ALA A 47 2.09 3.53 4.57
C ALA A 47 3.41 3.97 5.23
N ASP A 48 4.41 4.34 4.42
CA ASP A 48 5.67 4.91 4.86
C ASP A 48 5.48 6.25 5.57
N GLU A 49 4.63 7.13 5.03
CA GLU A 49 4.28 8.41 5.65
C GLU A 49 3.56 8.19 7.00
N MET A 50 2.62 7.26 7.08
CA MET A 50 1.94 6.89 8.32
C MET A 50 2.92 6.40 9.41
N ILE A 51 3.90 5.57 9.05
CA ILE A 51 4.93 5.08 9.99
C ILE A 51 5.88 6.20 10.39
N SER A 52 6.32 7.01 9.43
CA SER A 52 7.20 8.15 9.70
C SER A 52 6.54 9.15 10.65
N PHE A 53 5.24 9.37 10.46
CA PHE A 53 4.41 10.19 11.34
C PHE A 53 4.30 9.58 12.74
N ALA A 54 4.02 8.28 12.85
CA ALA A 54 3.91 7.59 14.13
C ALA A 54 5.19 7.71 15.00
N LYS A 55 6.35 7.84 14.34
CA LYS A 55 7.66 8.01 14.98
C LYS A 55 7.98 9.45 15.41
N LEU A 56 7.11 10.43 15.14
CA LEU A 56 7.34 11.80 15.57
C LEU A 56 7.35 11.90 17.11
N PRO A 57 8.18 12.79 17.69
CA PRO A 57 8.17 13.02 19.13
C PRO A 57 6.78 13.46 19.62
N GLY A 58 6.30 12.85 20.69
CA GLY A 58 5.01 13.19 21.31
C GLY A 58 3.81 12.38 20.82
N ILE A 59 3.98 11.49 19.84
CA ILE A 59 2.96 10.50 19.49
C ILE A 59 2.88 9.44 20.58
N LEU A 60 1.74 9.39 21.28
CA LEU A 60 1.54 8.51 22.44
C LEU A 60 1.16 7.08 22.06
N ASN A 61 0.57 6.88 20.88
CA ASN A 61 0.06 5.60 20.37
C ASN A 61 0.85 5.11 19.13
N SER A 62 2.17 5.37 19.10
CA SER A 62 3.04 5.05 17.96
C SER A 62 2.90 3.60 17.49
N ASP A 63 2.94 2.62 18.41
CA ASP A 63 2.87 1.20 18.05
C ASP A 63 1.56 0.83 17.35
N ASP A 64 0.43 1.39 17.81
CA ASP A 64 -0.88 1.16 17.18
C ASP A 64 -0.95 1.77 15.78
N MET A 65 -0.38 2.98 15.59
CA MET A 65 -0.29 3.62 14.29
C MET A 65 0.60 2.85 13.31
N ILE A 66 1.76 2.37 13.76
CA ILE A 66 2.67 1.56 12.93
C ILE A 66 1.98 0.24 12.55
N SER A 67 1.35 -0.44 13.50
CA SER A 67 0.59 -1.67 13.26
C SER A 67 -0.55 -1.46 12.25
N TYR A 68 -1.26 -0.33 12.35
CA TYR A 68 -2.27 0.06 11.37
C TYR A 68 -1.66 0.27 9.98
N ALA A 69 -0.54 0.99 9.87
CA ALA A 69 0.11 1.27 8.59
C ALA A 69 0.60 -0.02 7.89
N ILE A 70 1.15 -0.98 8.64
CA ILE A 70 1.52 -2.31 8.14
C ILE A 70 0.28 -3.03 7.60
N SER A 71 -0.81 -3.03 8.37
CA SER A 71 -2.08 -3.65 7.96
C SER A 71 -2.66 -2.98 6.71
N TYR A 72 -2.58 -1.65 6.64
CA TYR A 72 -3.00 -0.85 5.48
C TYR A 72 -2.18 -1.20 4.23
N ARG A 73 -0.86 -1.39 4.35
CA ARG A 73 0.02 -1.77 3.23
C ARG A 73 -0.38 -3.10 2.61
N GLN A 74 -0.95 -4.01 3.39
CA GLN A 74 -1.39 -5.34 2.96
C GLN A 74 -2.78 -5.35 2.32
N LEU A 75 -3.55 -4.27 2.42
CA LEU A 75 -4.88 -4.20 1.81
C LEU A 75 -4.80 -4.41 0.29
N PRO A 76 -5.78 -5.13 -0.29
CA PRO A 76 -5.88 -5.22 -1.73
C PRO A 76 -6.24 -3.86 -2.32
N ARG A 77 -5.52 -3.47 -3.38
CA ARG A 77 -5.88 -2.32 -4.21
C ARG A 77 -7.04 -2.69 -5.13
N GLN A 78 -7.91 -1.77 -5.47
CA GLN A 78 -9.00 -2.04 -6.40
C GLN A 78 -8.45 -2.46 -7.78
N ALA A 79 -9.13 -3.41 -8.41
CA ALA A 79 -8.87 -3.85 -9.78
C ALA A 79 -10.16 -3.74 -10.61
N VAL A 80 -10.04 -3.39 -11.88
CA VAL A 80 -11.15 -3.26 -12.83
C VAL A 80 -10.85 -4.03 -14.10
N SER A 81 -11.90 -4.31 -14.88
CA SER A 81 -11.74 -4.98 -16.17
C SER A 81 -11.00 -4.07 -17.17
N VAL A 82 -9.90 -4.57 -17.69
CA VAL A 82 -9.12 -4.00 -18.79
C VAL A 82 -9.25 -4.97 -19.97
N SER A 83 -9.94 -4.53 -21.03
CA SER A 83 -10.18 -5.35 -22.22
C SER A 83 -10.83 -6.73 -21.95
N GLY A 84 -11.72 -6.80 -20.96
CA GLY A 84 -12.45 -8.03 -20.61
C GLY A 84 -11.74 -8.92 -19.59
N VAL A 85 -10.55 -8.56 -19.13
CA VAL A 85 -9.79 -9.26 -18.09
C VAL A 85 -9.68 -8.37 -16.86
N VAL A 86 -9.90 -8.91 -15.67
CA VAL A 86 -9.59 -8.20 -14.42
C VAL A 86 -8.20 -8.64 -13.98
N PRO A 87 -7.13 -7.87 -14.26
CA PRO A 87 -5.78 -8.29 -13.91
C PRO A 87 -5.52 -8.14 -12.41
N SER A 88 -4.48 -8.82 -11.95
CA SER A 88 -3.84 -8.56 -10.66
C SER A 88 -3.25 -7.14 -10.66
N THR A 89 -3.11 -6.57 -9.47
CA THR A 89 -2.51 -5.24 -9.28
C THR A 89 -0.99 -5.35 -9.23
N LEU A 90 -0.30 -4.38 -9.84
CA LEU A 90 1.15 -4.31 -9.82
C LEU A 90 1.68 -3.99 -8.41
N TYR A 91 2.88 -4.49 -8.12
CA TYR A 91 3.62 -4.21 -6.91
C TYR A 91 4.54 -2.99 -7.08
N CYS A 92 4.83 -2.33 -5.96
CA CYS A 92 5.89 -1.34 -5.93
C CYS A 92 7.26 -2.01 -6.09
N THR A 93 8.10 -1.45 -6.95
CA THR A 93 9.46 -1.94 -7.26
C THR A 93 10.56 -1.09 -6.61
N PHE A 94 10.19 -0.21 -5.68
CA PHE A 94 11.13 0.58 -4.88
C PHE A 94 11.15 0.09 -3.43
N PRO A 95 12.29 0.22 -2.72
CA PRO A 95 12.36 -0.09 -1.30
C PRO A 95 11.43 0.83 -0.49
N PRO A 96 10.84 0.34 0.61
CA PRO A 96 10.17 1.22 1.56
C PRO A 96 11.18 2.13 2.25
N VAL A 97 10.71 3.30 2.70
CA VAL A 97 11.51 4.23 3.51
C VAL A 97 11.71 3.67 4.92
N ASN A 98 10.67 3.04 5.46
CA ASN A 98 10.64 2.49 6.81
C ASN A 98 10.87 0.97 6.80
N PRO A 99 11.80 0.46 7.63
CA PRO A 99 12.14 -0.95 7.65
C PRO A 99 10.96 -1.85 8.07
N GLU A 100 9.98 -1.33 8.81
CA GLU A 100 8.76 -2.03 9.20
C GLU A 100 7.91 -2.51 8.01
N LEU A 101 8.09 -1.92 6.83
CA LEU A 101 7.42 -2.35 5.59
C LEU A 101 8.28 -3.29 4.74
N SER A 102 9.46 -3.69 5.19
CA SER A 102 10.33 -4.59 4.44
C SER A 102 9.65 -5.95 4.21
N GLY A 103 9.44 -6.31 2.96
CA GLY A 103 8.72 -7.53 2.58
C GLY A 103 7.20 -7.45 2.75
N ILE A 104 6.65 -6.30 3.16
CA ILE A 104 5.21 -6.08 3.28
C ILE A 104 4.67 -5.55 1.95
N VAL A 105 3.75 -6.31 1.36
CA VAL A 105 3.19 -6.04 0.03
C VAL A 105 1.68 -6.09 0.08
N ASN A 106 1.02 -5.44 -0.87
CA ASN A 106 -0.43 -5.51 -0.99
C ASN A 106 -0.89 -6.92 -1.36
N ALA A 107 -2.01 -7.33 -0.79
CA ALA A 107 -2.73 -8.49 -1.28
C ALA A 107 -3.24 -8.23 -2.71
N GLN A 108 -3.53 -9.33 -3.41
CA GLN A 108 -4.27 -9.27 -4.66
C GLN A 108 -5.78 -9.31 -4.40
N PRO A 109 -6.60 -8.55 -5.14
CA PRO A 109 -8.05 -8.61 -4.99
C PRO A 109 -8.61 -9.98 -5.35
N THR A 110 -9.71 -10.36 -4.70
CA THR A 110 -10.42 -11.60 -5.07
C THR A 110 -10.98 -11.49 -6.48
N GLY A 111 -10.87 -12.56 -7.27
CA GLY A 111 -11.45 -12.65 -8.61
C GLY A 111 -10.62 -12.03 -9.74
N VAL A 112 -9.41 -11.57 -9.45
CA VAL A 112 -8.44 -11.22 -10.49
C VAL A 112 -7.98 -12.46 -11.25
N SER A 113 -7.52 -12.27 -12.47
CA SER A 113 -6.91 -13.30 -13.31
C SER A 113 -5.45 -13.51 -12.85
N PRO A 114 -5.13 -14.65 -12.20
CA PRO A 114 -3.79 -14.89 -11.70
C PRO A 114 -2.78 -14.93 -12.86
N GLY A 115 -1.60 -14.37 -12.65
CA GLY A 115 -0.52 -14.34 -13.65
C GLY A 115 -0.65 -13.24 -14.70
N LEU A 116 -1.74 -12.46 -14.71
CA LEU A 116 -1.87 -11.23 -15.48
C LEU A 116 -1.93 -10.05 -14.54
N PHE A 117 -1.19 -8.98 -14.84
CA PHE A 117 -1.06 -7.80 -14.00
C PHE A 117 -1.34 -6.53 -14.80
N GLY A 118 -1.86 -5.50 -14.17
CA GLY A 118 -2.09 -4.22 -14.83
C GLY A 118 -3.01 -3.29 -14.06
N SER A 119 -3.34 -2.18 -14.71
CA SER A 119 -4.28 -1.16 -14.21
C SER A 119 -4.88 -0.40 -15.40
N PRO A 120 -5.84 0.51 -15.22
CA PRO A 120 -6.26 1.42 -16.28
C PRO A 120 -5.12 2.26 -16.89
N SER A 121 -4.06 2.55 -16.13
CA SER A 121 -2.90 3.33 -16.56
C SER A 121 -1.73 2.48 -17.07
N VAL A 122 -1.72 1.18 -16.79
CA VAL A 122 -0.64 0.25 -17.19
C VAL A 122 -1.22 -0.92 -17.97
N PRO A 123 -0.73 -1.21 -19.19
CA PRO A 123 -1.24 -2.32 -19.99
C PRO A 123 -1.18 -3.65 -19.24
N VAL A 124 -2.05 -4.57 -19.62
CA VAL A 124 -2.04 -5.92 -19.05
C VAL A 124 -0.77 -6.64 -19.48
N VAL A 125 0.03 -7.07 -18.51
CA VAL A 125 1.31 -7.76 -18.70
C VAL A 125 1.31 -9.12 -18.01
N PRO A 126 2.06 -10.11 -18.53
CA PRO A 126 2.18 -11.41 -17.89
C PRO A 126 3.14 -11.35 -16.68
N PHE A 127 2.96 -12.30 -15.76
CA PHE A 127 3.91 -12.57 -14.68
C PHE A 127 5.34 -12.71 -15.21
N GLY A 128 6.30 -12.15 -14.48
CA GLY A 128 7.70 -12.03 -14.89
C GLY A 128 8.04 -10.68 -15.52
N SER A 129 7.03 -9.87 -15.86
CA SER A 129 7.25 -8.48 -16.29
C SER A 129 7.55 -7.57 -15.11
N ASP A 130 8.06 -6.36 -15.39
CA ASP A 130 8.33 -5.35 -14.36
C ASP A 130 7.07 -5.05 -13.52
N GLY A 131 7.25 -4.96 -12.20
CA GLY A 131 6.16 -4.71 -11.25
C GLY A 131 5.22 -5.89 -11.00
N THR A 132 5.47 -7.06 -11.61
CA THR A 132 4.71 -8.29 -11.30
C THR A 132 5.25 -9.08 -10.11
N CYS A 133 6.46 -8.71 -9.65
CA CYS A 133 7.01 -9.14 -8.36
C CYS A 133 7.29 -7.94 -7.46
N PRO A 134 7.20 -8.13 -6.13
CA PRO A 134 7.62 -7.12 -5.17
C PRO A 134 9.08 -6.72 -5.30
N TYR A 135 9.40 -5.51 -4.82
CA TYR A 135 10.78 -5.10 -4.63
C TYR A 135 11.57 -6.14 -3.82
N GLY A 136 12.80 -6.40 -4.26
CA GLY A 136 13.70 -7.36 -3.62
C GLY A 136 13.41 -8.82 -3.96
N SER A 137 12.38 -9.10 -4.76
CA SER A 137 12.06 -10.44 -5.25
C SER A 137 12.27 -10.56 -6.75
N SER A 138 12.56 -11.77 -7.21
CA SER A 138 12.65 -12.14 -8.61
C SER A 138 11.57 -13.16 -8.98
N PRO A 139 11.01 -13.10 -10.20
CA PRO A 139 10.04 -14.09 -10.65
C PRO A 139 10.72 -15.44 -10.92
N ASP A 140 10.19 -16.51 -10.34
CA ASP A 140 10.52 -17.88 -10.71
C ASP A 140 9.40 -18.43 -11.62
N ALA A 141 9.69 -18.50 -12.91
CA ALA A 141 8.76 -19.01 -13.92
C ALA A 141 8.48 -20.51 -13.80
N SER A 142 9.35 -21.27 -13.12
CA SER A 142 9.17 -22.73 -12.94
C SER A 142 8.15 -23.04 -11.84
N THR A 143 8.01 -22.14 -10.86
CA THR A 143 7.11 -22.29 -9.71
C THR A 143 5.97 -21.26 -9.70
N CYS A 144 5.97 -20.31 -10.63
CA CYS A 144 4.99 -19.22 -10.75
C CYS A 144 4.86 -18.40 -9.46
N VAL A 145 5.97 -18.20 -8.73
CA VAL A 145 6.04 -17.38 -7.52
C VAL A 145 7.21 -16.41 -7.58
N CYS A 146 7.14 -15.34 -6.79
CA CYS A 146 8.28 -14.45 -6.57
C CYS A 146 9.14 -15.00 -5.42
N THR A 147 10.46 -14.95 -5.57
CA THR A 147 11.46 -15.43 -4.59
C THR A 147 12.43 -14.33 -4.21
#